data_AF-A0A948G0W3-F1
#
_entry.id   AF-A0A948G0W3-F1
#
_cell.length_a   1.000
_cell.length_b   1.000
_cell.length_c   1.000
_cell.angle_alpha   90.00
_cell.angle_beta   90.00
_cell.angle_gamma   90.00
#
_symmetry.space_group_name_H-M   'P 1'
#
loop_
_entity.id
_entity.type
_entity.pdbx_description
1 polymer ?
#
loop_
_entity_poly.entity_id
_entity_poly.type
_entity_poly.pdbx_seq_one_letter_code
_entity_poly.pdbx_strand_id
1 'polypeptide(L)'
;VDALPLYGIPFAIKDNIDLAGVPTTAACEAFAYTPERSAFVVQRLVDAGAIPVGKTNLDQFATGLVGTRSPWGACKNSFDPSMISGGSSAGSAVSVALGMASFSLGTDTAGSGRVPACFNNLVGVKPSIGLLSASGMLPACRSLDCITIFALQCDDANAILAIAEGEDASDAYSRSNPFANSTRHYGQWQGPLRMGVLPVEQLSFFGHEDYAQCYRQSLATIAESGVELVAVDFAPFIEAARLLYEGPWVAERYIATSSLIQKRPEALLDVTRTIISAGDKGSAVDAFTAQYRLKALRKAAAKVLESVDCLLSPTAGRPYAIDEVNNDPITLNSNLGYYTNYMNLFDLAGVAVPTGFTESGFPFGLTLVGEAFTDRRLLSVANYLQQLFKLPLGKDQSAYQVLSTAPIKNQQRIAVAVCGAHLQGQPLNWQLTERGGYLLSKTQSSADYKLYALAGGPPFRPGMVIAPAGEGCAIELEVWSVPASEFGSFVAGIPAPLGIGKVNLQDGSQVSGFICEASGLAGAEDISHYGGWRGYLSNK
;
A
#
# COMPACT_ATOMS: atom_id res chain seq x y z
N VAL A 1 4.40 -19.18 -26.74
CA VAL A 1 3.26 -19.13 -25.80
C VAL A 1 3.77 -19.17 -24.37
N ASP A 2 4.52 -20.21 -24.00
CA ASP A 2 4.94 -20.46 -22.61
C ASP A 2 5.82 -19.38 -21.93
N ALA A 3 6.42 -18.47 -22.71
CA ALA A 3 7.22 -17.35 -22.18
C ALA A 3 6.42 -16.05 -21.93
N LEU A 4 5.14 -16.01 -22.31
CA LEU A 4 4.29 -14.82 -22.25
C LEU A 4 3.30 -14.95 -21.08
N PRO A 5 3.52 -14.25 -19.95
CA PRO A 5 2.74 -14.48 -18.72
C PRO A 5 1.28 -14.02 -18.82
N LEU A 6 0.91 -13.23 -19.83
CA LEU A 6 -0.46 -12.81 -20.10
C LEU A 6 -0.95 -13.25 -21.48
N TYR A 7 -0.39 -14.33 -22.05
CA TYR A 7 -0.73 -14.78 -23.39
C TYR A 7 -2.25 -14.96 -23.60
N GLY A 8 -2.82 -14.13 -24.47
CA GLY A 8 -4.24 -14.20 -24.83
C GLY A 8 -5.19 -13.66 -23.76
N ILE A 9 -4.70 -13.04 -22.69
CA ILE A 9 -5.55 -12.50 -21.62
C ILE A 9 -6.16 -11.15 -22.06
N PRO A 10 -7.49 -11.03 -22.15
CA PRO A 10 -8.15 -9.79 -22.55
C PRO A 10 -8.13 -8.74 -21.43
N PHE A 11 -7.81 -7.50 -21.77
CA PHE A 11 -7.83 -6.39 -20.81
C PHE A 11 -8.39 -5.09 -21.37
N ALA A 12 -8.99 -4.29 -20.50
CA ALA A 12 -9.59 -3.00 -20.85
C ALA A 12 -8.73 -1.82 -20.39
N ILE A 13 -8.75 -0.71 -21.13
CA ILE A 13 -7.87 0.44 -20.90
C ILE A 13 -8.72 1.69 -20.71
N LYS A 14 -8.57 2.40 -19.58
CA LYS A 14 -9.24 3.70 -19.40
C LYS A 14 -8.90 4.66 -20.53
N ASP A 15 -9.90 5.35 -21.08
CA ASP A 15 -9.74 6.19 -22.27
C ASP A 15 -9.02 7.53 -22.04
N ASN A 16 -8.16 7.59 -21.01
CA ASN A 16 -7.12 8.61 -20.84
C ASN A 16 -5.71 8.00 -20.87
N ILE A 17 -5.59 6.73 -21.28
CA ILE A 17 -4.33 6.00 -21.46
C ILE A 17 -4.23 5.57 -22.93
N ASP A 18 -3.09 5.84 -23.54
CA ASP A 18 -2.85 5.66 -24.97
C ASP A 18 -2.73 4.19 -25.37
N LEU A 19 -3.36 3.86 -26.50
CA LEU A 19 -3.20 2.60 -27.23
C LEU A 19 -2.93 2.96 -28.69
N ALA A 20 -1.81 2.48 -29.24
CA ALA A 20 -1.40 2.82 -30.60
C ALA A 20 -2.52 2.54 -31.62
N GLY A 21 -2.84 3.51 -32.47
CA GLY A 21 -3.84 3.39 -33.52
C GLY A 21 -5.30 3.41 -33.05
N VAL A 22 -5.57 3.59 -31.75
CA VAL A 22 -6.93 3.70 -31.20
C VAL A 22 -7.10 5.07 -30.54
N PRO A 23 -8.15 5.84 -30.86
CA PRO A 23 -8.33 7.18 -30.29
C PRO A 23 -8.30 7.20 -28.75
N THR A 24 -7.70 8.24 -28.19
CA THR A 24 -7.79 8.62 -26.78
C THR A 24 -8.65 9.87 -26.68
N THR A 25 -9.77 9.80 -25.93
CA THR A 25 -10.73 10.92 -25.87
C THR A 25 -10.82 11.61 -24.52
N ALA A 26 -10.39 10.96 -23.43
CA ALA A 26 -10.60 11.43 -22.06
C ALA A 26 -12.08 11.80 -21.76
N ALA A 27 -13.01 11.07 -22.39
CA ALA A 27 -14.45 11.35 -22.41
C ALA A 27 -14.81 12.77 -22.91
N CYS A 28 -14.08 13.23 -23.93
CA CYS A 28 -14.32 14.49 -24.62
C CYS A 28 -13.98 14.34 -26.11
N GLU A 29 -15.00 14.28 -26.96
CA GLU A 29 -14.80 14.10 -28.42
C GLU A 29 -13.96 15.22 -29.04
N ALA A 30 -14.12 16.44 -28.55
CA ALA A 30 -13.35 17.61 -28.96
C ALA A 30 -11.83 17.49 -28.74
N PHE A 31 -11.44 16.66 -27.76
CA PHE A 31 -10.07 16.44 -27.36
C PHE A 31 -9.41 15.26 -28.10
N ALA A 32 -10.21 14.44 -28.79
CA ALA A 32 -9.76 13.17 -29.32
C ALA A 32 -8.53 13.29 -30.22
N TYR A 33 -7.55 12.42 -29.99
CA TYR A 33 -6.38 12.24 -30.83
C TYR A 33 -6.08 10.74 -30.95
N THR A 34 -5.34 10.34 -32.00
CA THR A 34 -4.91 8.95 -32.16
C THR A 34 -3.40 8.87 -31.93
N PRO A 35 -2.93 8.19 -30.86
CA PRO A 35 -1.52 8.09 -30.58
C PRO A 35 -0.83 7.08 -31.52
N GLU A 36 0.39 7.40 -31.94
CA GLU A 36 1.23 6.49 -32.73
C GLU A 36 1.88 5.39 -31.89
N ARG A 37 1.96 5.60 -30.57
CA ARG A 37 2.59 4.68 -29.60
C ARG A 37 1.63 4.43 -28.45
N SER A 38 1.63 3.20 -27.96
CA SER A 38 0.91 2.85 -26.73
C SER A 38 1.59 3.48 -25.52
N ALA A 39 0.82 3.74 -24.47
CA ALA A 39 1.37 4.10 -23.17
C ALA A 39 2.38 3.05 -22.69
N PHE A 40 3.37 3.45 -21.89
CA PHE A 40 4.45 2.57 -21.44
C PHE A 40 3.91 1.29 -20.79
N VAL A 41 2.96 1.44 -19.86
CA VAL A 41 2.31 0.32 -19.17
C VAL A 41 1.53 -0.56 -20.14
N VAL A 42 0.82 0.02 -21.11
CA VAL A 42 0.05 -0.73 -22.12
C VAL A 42 0.98 -1.55 -22.99
N GLN A 43 2.10 -0.97 -23.44
CA GLN A 43 3.07 -1.69 -24.27
C GLN A 43 3.66 -2.88 -23.52
N ARG A 44 4.03 -2.73 -22.24
CA ARG A 44 4.56 -3.83 -21.43
C ARG A 44 3.57 -4.99 -21.28
N LEU A 45 2.29 -4.69 -21.10
CA LEU A 45 1.24 -5.71 -21.00
C LEU A 45 1.02 -6.43 -22.34
N VAL A 46 1.02 -5.70 -23.46
CA VAL A 46 0.92 -6.27 -24.80
C VAL A 46 2.14 -7.14 -25.12
N ASP A 47 3.35 -6.68 -24.79
CA ASP A 47 4.59 -7.45 -24.95
C ASP A 47 4.60 -8.74 -24.10
N ALA A 48 3.88 -8.73 -22.97
CA ALA A 48 3.64 -9.90 -22.13
C ALA A 48 2.54 -10.83 -22.66
N GLY A 49 1.90 -10.49 -23.78
CA GLY A 49 0.90 -11.30 -24.49
C GLY A 49 -0.55 -10.91 -24.24
N ALA A 50 -0.83 -9.85 -23.47
CA ALA A 50 -2.19 -9.40 -23.19
C ALA A 50 -2.85 -8.75 -24.42
N ILE A 51 -4.17 -8.91 -24.56
CA ILE A 51 -4.93 -8.40 -25.70
C ILE A 51 -5.83 -7.25 -25.26
N PRO A 52 -5.59 -6.00 -25.72
CA PRO A 52 -6.48 -4.89 -25.40
C PRO A 52 -7.82 -5.06 -26.12
N VAL A 53 -8.93 -5.03 -25.37
CA VAL A 53 -10.29 -5.23 -25.94
C VAL A 53 -11.04 -3.94 -26.18
N GLY A 54 -10.62 -2.83 -25.57
CA GLY A 54 -11.24 -1.53 -25.81
C GLY A 54 -10.81 -0.42 -24.86
N LYS A 55 -11.20 0.81 -25.23
CA LYS A 55 -11.06 2.00 -24.41
C LYS A 55 -12.32 2.18 -23.55
N THR A 56 -12.18 2.31 -22.24
CA THR A 56 -13.30 2.36 -21.30
C THR A 56 -13.70 3.78 -20.93
N ASN A 57 -15.01 3.99 -20.73
CA ASN A 57 -15.57 5.28 -20.34
C ASN A 57 -15.05 5.74 -18.96
N LEU A 58 -14.98 7.07 -18.78
CA LEU A 58 -14.50 7.73 -17.57
C LEU A 58 -15.27 9.03 -17.28
N ASP A 59 -15.21 9.52 -16.03
CA ASP A 59 -15.53 10.94 -15.78
C ASP A 59 -14.56 11.81 -16.59
N GLN A 60 -15.09 12.80 -17.31
CA GLN A 60 -14.38 13.63 -18.27
C GLN A 60 -13.10 14.25 -17.66
N PHE A 61 -11.98 14.09 -18.39
CA PHE A 61 -10.63 14.45 -17.93
C PHE A 61 -10.25 13.88 -16.55
N ALA A 62 -10.72 12.66 -16.26
CA ALA A 62 -10.55 11.97 -14.98
C ALA A 62 -10.92 12.85 -13.77
N THR A 63 -11.96 13.68 -13.90
CA THR A 63 -12.39 14.65 -12.88
C THR A 63 -13.71 14.23 -12.25
N GLY A 64 -13.63 13.26 -11.35
CA GLY A 64 -14.76 12.77 -10.57
C GLY A 64 -14.47 11.46 -9.86
N LEU A 65 -15.35 11.13 -8.91
CA LEU A 65 -15.39 9.87 -8.18
C LEU A 65 -16.72 9.12 -8.43
N VAL A 66 -17.52 9.57 -9.40
CA VAL A 66 -18.92 9.17 -9.56
C VAL A 66 -19.17 8.30 -10.80
N GLY A 67 -18.46 8.51 -11.90
CA GLY A 67 -18.68 7.78 -13.16
C GLY A 67 -19.87 8.27 -13.99
N THR A 68 -20.50 9.38 -13.60
CA THR A 68 -21.65 10.00 -14.27
C THR A 68 -21.27 11.18 -15.17
N ARG A 69 -20.05 11.72 -15.05
CA ARG A 69 -19.61 12.95 -15.73
C ARG A 69 -19.01 12.64 -17.09
N SER A 70 -19.77 11.97 -17.96
CA SER A 70 -19.33 11.62 -19.30
C SER A 70 -20.40 11.94 -20.35
N PRO A 71 -20.04 12.56 -21.50
CA PRO A 71 -20.98 12.73 -22.61
C PRO A 71 -21.41 11.39 -23.23
N TRP A 72 -20.67 10.30 -22.97
CA TRP A 72 -21.03 8.94 -23.37
C TRP A 72 -22.11 8.31 -22.48
N GLY A 73 -22.59 9.04 -21.48
CA GLY A 73 -23.57 8.60 -20.50
C GLY A 73 -22.93 8.08 -19.20
N ALA A 74 -23.76 8.04 -18.15
CA ALA A 74 -23.36 7.51 -16.85
C ALA A 74 -23.07 6.01 -16.93
N CYS A 75 -21.89 5.62 -16.45
CA CYS A 75 -21.60 4.19 -16.28
C CYS A 75 -22.37 3.67 -15.06
N LYS A 76 -23.17 2.63 -15.28
CA LYS A 76 -24.06 2.05 -14.28
C LYS A 76 -23.29 1.03 -13.45
N ASN A 77 -23.59 0.95 -12.15
CA ASN A 77 -22.99 -0.05 -11.28
C ASN A 77 -23.28 -1.48 -11.77
N SER A 78 -22.33 -2.39 -11.55
CA SER A 78 -22.45 -3.79 -11.97
C SER A 78 -23.54 -4.57 -11.22
N PHE A 79 -23.81 -4.25 -9.95
CA PHE A 79 -24.82 -4.92 -9.11
C PHE A 79 -26.20 -4.26 -9.22
N ASP A 80 -26.28 -2.93 -9.14
CA ASP A 80 -27.52 -2.17 -9.24
C ASP A 80 -27.42 -1.06 -10.29
N PRO A 81 -28.03 -1.22 -11.48
CA PRO A 81 -27.93 -0.23 -12.55
C PRO A 81 -28.52 1.16 -12.25
N SER A 82 -29.26 1.35 -11.15
CA SER A 82 -29.73 2.65 -10.68
C SER A 82 -28.67 3.44 -9.90
N MET A 83 -27.63 2.74 -9.43
CA MET A 83 -26.55 3.28 -8.62
C MET A 83 -25.34 3.66 -9.48
N ILE A 84 -24.55 4.60 -8.98
CA ILE A 84 -23.30 4.99 -9.64
C ILE A 84 -22.29 3.83 -9.65
N SER A 85 -21.54 3.67 -10.73
CA SER A 85 -20.40 2.75 -10.76
C SER A 85 -19.26 3.18 -9.84
N GLY A 86 -19.22 4.47 -9.46
CA GLY A 86 -18.01 5.12 -9.00
C GLY A 86 -17.12 5.51 -10.19
N GLY A 87 -16.19 6.41 -9.94
CA GLY A 87 -15.34 6.99 -10.96
C GLY A 87 -14.00 7.47 -10.42
N SER A 88 -13.15 8.07 -11.25
CA SER A 88 -13.35 8.34 -12.67
C SER A 88 -13.12 7.12 -13.56
N SER A 89 -12.50 6.04 -13.06
CA SER A 89 -12.22 4.82 -13.85
C SER A 89 -13.44 3.90 -13.96
N ALA A 90 -14.57 4.48 -14.35
CA ALA A 90 -15.90 3.88 -14.28
C ALA A 90 -16.02 2.62 -15.16
N GLY A 91 -15.77 2.76 -16.46
CA GLY A 91 -15.88 1.63 -17.40
C GLY A 91 -14.84 0.54 -17.15
N SER A 92 -13.64 0.90 -16.67
CA SER A 92 -12.60 -0.07 -16.29
C SER A 92 -13.11 -1.02 -15.20
N ALA A 93 -13.63 -0.47 -14.09
CA ALA A 93 -14.17 -1.30 -13.02
C ALA A 93 -15.37 -2.13 -13.48
N VAL A 94 -16.34 -1.52 -14.16
CA VAL A 94 -17.54 -2.24 -14.62
C VAL A 94 -17.18 -3.35 -15.61
N SER A 95 -16.22 -3.14 -16.51
CA SER A 95 -15.79 -4.17 -17.47
C SER A 95 -15.24 -5.44 -16.80
N VAL A 96 -14.48 -5.29 -15.72
CA VAL A 96 -13.90 -6.42 -14.98
C VAL A 96 -14.98 -7.09 -14.13
N ALA A 97 -15.80 -6.31 -13.44
CA ALA A 97 -16.87 -6.86 -12.59
C ALA A 97 -17.91 -7.66 -13.38
N LEU A 98 -18.16 -7.28 -14.65
CA LEU A 98 -19.07 -7.99 -15.55
C LEU A 98 -18.39 -9.09 -16.39
N GLY A 99 -17.11 -9.40 -16.14
CA GLY A 99 -16.39 -10.45 -16.88
C GLY A 99 -16.11 -10.12 -18.37
N MET A 100 -16.25 -8.85 -18.77
CA MET A 100 -15.95 -8.40 -20.14
C MET A 100 -14.44 -8.33 -20.42
N ALA A 101 -13.64 -8.16 -19.35
CA ALA A 101 -12.19 -8.19 -19.38
C ALA A 101 -11.67 -8.91 -18.12
N SER A 102 -10.53 -9.59 -18.22
CA SER A 102 -9.93 -10.29 -17.08
C SER A 102 -9.32 -9.32 -16.06
N PHE A 103 -8.81 -8.20 -16.55
CA PHE A 103 -8.36 -7.07 -15.75
C PHE A 103 -8.51 -5.77 -16.53
N SER A 104 -8.33 -4.64 -15.85
CA SER A 104 -8.33 -3.35 -16.54
C SER A 104 -7.38 -2.34 -15.91
N LEU A 105 -6.97 -1.38 -16.73
CA LEU A 105 -6.23 -0.21 -16.29
C LEU A 105 -7.18 0.94 -15.97
N GLY A 106 -6.92 1.60 -14.85
CA GLY A 106 -7.53 2.88 -14.47
C GLY A 106 -6.47 3.95 -14.24
N THR A 107 -6.92 5.09 -13.72
CA THR A 107 -6.02 6.08 -13.13
C THR A 107 -6.58 6.53 -11.78
N ASP A 108 -5.70 6.97 -10.89
CA ASP A 108 -6.06 7.44 -9.56
C ASP A 108 -5.18 8.63 -9.12
N THR A 109 -5.83 9.78 -8.97
CA THR A 109 -5.30 10.96 -8.30
C THR A 109 -5.81 11.07 -6.86
N ALA A 110 -7.10 10.80 -6.67
CA ALA A 110 -7.87 11.16 -5.49
C ALA A 110 -8.83 10.06 -5.01
N GLY A 111 -8.91 8.93 -5.72
CA GLY A 111 -9.81 7.82 -5.39
C GLY A 111 -10.25 6.98 -6.58
N SER A 112 -9.87 7.37 -7.81
CA SER A 112 -10.42 6.82 -9.05
C SER A 112 -10.01 5.38 -9.39
N GLY A 113 -9.07 4.79 -8.66
CA GLY A 113 -8.73 3.36 -8.70
C GLY A 113 -9.30 2.57 -7.52
N ARG A 114 -9.92 3.25 -6.55
CA ARG A 114 -10.33 2.69 -5.26
C ARG A 114 -11.86 2.69 -5.10
N VAL A 115 -12.50 3.85 -5.25
CA VAL A 115 -13.96 4.01 -5.16
C VAL A 115 -14.70 3.05 -6.11
N PRO A 116 -14.41 3.02 -7.42
CA PRO A 116 -15.09 2.10 -8.32
C PRO A 116 -14.71 0.63 -8.08
N ALA A 117 -13.57 0.31 -7.47
CA ALA A 117 -13.27 -1.07 -7.06
C ALA A 117 -14.21 -1.53 -5.95
N CYS A 118 -14.37 -0.70 -4.91
CA CYS A 118 -15.28 -0.94 -3.79
C CYS A 118 -16.72 -1.18 -4.27
N PHE A 119 -17.25 -0.28 -5.10
CA PHE A 119 -18.65 -0.36 -5.54
C PHE A 119 -18.94 -1.52 -6.49
N ASN A 120 -17.93 -2.16 -7.09
CA ASN A 120 -18.10 -3.24 -8.05
C ASN A 120 -17.48 -4.57 -7.57
N ASN A 121 -17.21 -4.72 -6.27
CA ASN A 121 -16.66 -5.94 -5.68
C ASN A 121 -15.34 -6.40 -6.34
N LEU A 122 -14.38 -5.48 -6.46
CA LEU A 122 -13.08 -5.70 -7.09
C LEU A 122 -11.92 -5.38 -6.14
N VAL A 123 -10.76 -5.97 -6.44
CA VAL A 123 -9.47 -5.48 -5.94
C VAL A 123 -9.04 -4.29 -6.78
N GLY A 124 -8.78 -3.16 -6.13
CA GLY A 124 -8.29 -1.94 -6.76
C GLY A 124 -6.89 -1.60 -6.25
N VAL A 125 -5.87 -1.76 -7.10
CA VAL A 125 -4.48 -1.43 -6.74
C VAL A 125 -4.18 -0.01 -7.18
N LYS A 126 -3.89 0.85 -6.21
CA LYS A 126 -3.32 2.18 -6.40
C LYS A 126 -1.84 2.11 -6.03
N PRO A 127 -0.93 1.96 -7.02
CA PRO A 127 0.48 1.78 -6.74
C PRO A 127 1.12 3.06 -6.18
N SER A 128 2.27 2.93 -5.55
CA SER A 128 3.17 4.04 -5.23
C SER A 128 3.37 4.95 -6.44
N ILE A 129 3.41 6.27 -6.22
CA ILE A 129 3.56 7.24 -7.32
C ILE A 129 4.82 6.90 -8.11
N GLY A 130 4.74 6.83 -9.44
CA GLY A 130 5.90 6.54 -10.28
C GLY A 130 6.34 5.08 -10.36
N LEU A 131 5.73 4.14 -9.61
CA LEU A 131 6.00 2.70 -9.78
C LEU A 131 5.52 2.21 -11.16
N LEU A 132 4.37 2.71 -11.59
CA LEU A 132 3.89 2.61 -12.96
C LEU A 132 4.14 3.94 -13.67
N SER A 133 4.82 3.92 -14.81
CA SER A 133 5.03 5.10 -15.64
C SER A 133 3.70 5.67 -16.14
N ALA A 134 3.57 6.99 -16.12
CA ALA A 134 2.49 7.76 -16.69
C ALA A 134 2.76 8.20 -18.15
N SER A 135 3.83 7.74 -18.79
CA SER A 135 4.09 8.01 -20.21
C SER A 135 2.97 7.45 -21.09
N GLY A 136 2.35 8.33 -21.91
CA GLY A 136 1.16 8.03 -22.71
C GLY A 136 -0.15 8.01 -21.91
N MET A 137 -0.17 8.54 -20.69
CA MET A 137 -1.39 8.86 -19.95
C MET A 137 -1.62 10.37 -19.99
N LEU A 138 -2.83 10.80 -20.34
CA LEU A 138 -3.23 12.20 -20.21
C LEU A 138 -3.31 12.56 -18.71
N PRO A 139 -2.51 13.53 -18.22
CA PRO A 139 -2.53 13.90 -16.81
C PRO A 139 -3.83 14.58 -16.39
N ALA A 140 -4.24 14.30 -15.16
CA ALA A 140 -5.22 15.06 -14.41
C ALA A 140 -4.51 15.97 -13.40
N CYS A 141 -3.78 15.41 -12.43
CA CYS A 141 -2.84 16.16 -11.61
C CYS A 141 -1.49 15.46 -11.71
N ARG A 142 -0.64 15.93 -12.64
CA ARG A 142 0.55 15.22 -13.07
C ARG A 142 1.47 14.79 -11.92
N SER A 143 1.59 15.63 -10.90
CA SER A 143 2.43 15.36 -9.73
C SER A 143 1.90 14.28 -8.78
N LEU A 144 0.61 13.94 -8.91
CA LEU A 144 -0.11 13.03 -8.03
C LEU A 144 -0.61 11.77 -8.75
N ASP A 145 -0.71 11.78 -10.08
CA ASP A 145 -1.39 10.73 -10.82
C ASP A 145 -0.68 9.38 -10.75
N CYS A 146 -1.48 8.31 -10.70
CA CYS A 146 -1.03 6.93 -10.82
C CYS A 146 -1.90 6.20 -11.84
N ILE A 147 -1.30 5.38 -12.71
CA ILE A 147 -2.04 4.30 -13.37
C ILE A 147 -2.40 3.26 -12.29
N THR A 148 -3.60 2.70 -12.38
CA THR A 148 -4.12 1.72 -11.42
C THR A 148 -4.59 0.45 -12.10
N ILE A 149 -4.74 -0.62 -11.32
CA ILE A 149 -5.16 -1.94 -11.80
C ILE A 149 -6.44 -2.34 -11.08
N PHE A 150 -7.42 -2.82 -11.84
CA PHE A 150 -8.58 -3.54 -11.31
C PHE A 150 -8.48 -5.01 -11.67
N ALA A 151 -8.68 -5.87 -10.68
CA ALA A 151 -8.73 -7.33 -10.85
C ALA A 151 -9.76 -7.94 -9.89
N LEU A 152 -10.08 -9.21 -10.09
CA LEU A 152 -10.95 -9.95 -9.17
C LEU A 152 -10.19 -10.41 -7.92
N GLN A 153 -8.90 -10.72 -8.05
CA GLN A 153 -8.08 -11.28 -6.98
C GLN A 153 -6.73 -10.58 -6.83
N CYS A 154 -6.18 -10.60 -5.62
CA CYS A 154 -4.85 -10.03 -5.33
C CYS A 154 -3.72 -10.74 -6.09
N ASP A 155 -3.86 -12.03 -6.36
CA ASP A 155 -2.87 -12.82 -7.10
C ASP A 155 -2.72 -12.30 -8.54
N ASP A 156 -3.84 -12.12 -9.24
CA ASP A 156 -3.86 -11.52 -10.58
C ASP A 156 -3.35 -10.09 -10.55
N ALA A 157 -3.83 -9.29 -9.61
CA ALA A 157 -3.39 -7.91 -9.45
C ALA A 157 -1.87 -7.80 -9.25
N ASN A 158 -1.30 -8.72 -8.47
CA ASN A 158 0.14 -8.80 -8.27
C ASN A 158 0.89 -9.16 -9.56
N ALA A 159 0.41 -10.17 -10.31
CA ALA A 159 1.00 -10.59 -11.57
C ALA A 159 0.97 -9.46 -12.62
N ILE A 160 -0.14 -8.74 -12.73
CA ILE A 160 -0.29 -7.60 -13.63
C ILE A 160 0.66 -6.47 -13.21
N LEU A 161 0.70 -6.12 -11.92
CA LEU A 161 1.60 -5.08 -11.42
C LEU A 161 3.06 -5.43 -11.69
N ALA A 162 3.46 -6.71 -11.58
CA ALA A 162 4.82 -7.18 -11.84
C ALA A 162 5.27 -6.96 -13.29
N ILE A 163 4.32 -7.04 -14.23
CA ILE A 163 4.58 -6.83 -15.64
C ILE A 163 4.55 -5.33 -15.95
N ALA A 164 3.57 -4.62 -15.40
CA ALA A 164 3.35 -3.21 -15.65
C ALA A 164 4.43 -2.30 -15.04
N GLU A 165 5.04 -2.69 -13.91
CA GLU A 165 6.06 -1.89 -13.23
C GLU A 165 7.37 -1.80 -14.01
N GLY A 166 8.09 -0.69 -13.80
CA GLY A 166 9.39 -0.45 -14.41
C GLY A 166 9.70 1.03 -14.47
N GLU A 167 10.98 1.37 -14.26
CA GLU A 167 11.44 2.75 -14.42
C GLU A 167 11.41 3.14 -15.90
N ASP A 168 10.89 4.35 -16.15
CA ASP A 168 10.79 4.95 -17.47
C ASP A 168 11.45 6.32 -17.44
N ALA A 169 12.61 6.43 -18.09
CA ALA A 169 13.37 7.67 -18.15
C ALA A 169 12.64 8.82 -18.88
N SER A 170 11.57 8.52 -19.63
CA SER A 170 10.75 9.53 -20.28
C SER A 170 9.67 10.14 -19.37
N ASP A 171 9.44 9.54 -18.20
CA ASP A 171 8.53 10.04 -17.16
C ASP A 171 9.34 10.61 -15.99
N ALA A 172 9.27 11.94 -15.80
CA ALA A 172 9.97 12.65 -14.73
C ALA A 172 9.52 12.30 -13.29
N TYR A 173 8.38 11.62 -13.14
CA TYR A 173 7.85 11.12 -11.87
C TYR A 173 8.03 9.61 -11.71
N SER A 174 8.54 8.91 -12.72
CA SER A 174 8.86 7.49 -12.62
C SER A 174 9.94 7.25 -11.57
N ARG A 175 9.83 6.15 -10.83
CA ARG A 175 10.78 5.77 -9.78
C ARG A 175 11.14 4.30 -9.89
N SER A 176 12.43 4.00 -9.76
CA SER A 176 12.93 2.64 -9.56
C SER A 176 12.20 1.88 -8.44
N ASN A 177 11.76 0.65 -8.71
CA ASN A 177 11.16 -0.22 -7.70
C ASN A 177 12.25 -0.79 -6.76
N PRO A 178 12.22 -0.51 -5.45
CA PRO A 178 13.23 -1.04 -4.53
C PRO A 178 13.05 -2.55 -4.30
N PHE A 179 14.14 -3.21 -3.91
CA PHE A 179 14.14 -4.65 -3.62
C PHE A 179 13.01 -5.08 -2.67
N ALA A 180 12.77 -4.31 -1.60
CA ALA A 180 11.75 -4.60 -0.58
C ALA A 180 10.30 -4.58 -1.10
N ASN A 181 10.06 -4.04 -2.30
CA ASN A 181 8.77 -4.01 -2.98
C ASN A 181 8.75 -4.87 -4.26
N SER A 182 9.73 -5.75 -4.42
CA SER A 182 9.74 -6.73 -5.51
C SER A 182 8.72 -7.84 -5.30
N THR A 183 8.35 -8.51 -6.39
CA THR A 183 7.33 -9.57 -6.44
C THR A 183 7.56 -10.72 -5.47
N ARG A 184 8.80 -10.97 -5.06
CA ARG A 184 9.14 -12.01 -4.08
C ARG A 184 8.60 -11.75 -2.67
N HIS A 185 8.17 -10.53 -2.41
CA HIS A 185 7.59 -10.11 -1.13
C HIS A 185 6.06 -10.13 -1.15
N TYR A 186 5.46 -10.66 -2.22
CA TYR A 186 4.04 -10.97 -2.29
C TYR A 186 3.77 -12.42 -1.90
N GLY A 187 2.71 -12.66 -1.11
CA GLY A 187 2.26 -14.00 -0.77
C GLY A 187 1.25 -14.04 0.39
N GLN A 188 1.18 -15.18 1.06
CA GLN A 188 0.34 -15.39 2.24
C GLN A 188 0.99 -14.81 3.49
N TRP A 189 0.37 -13.79 4.08
CA TRP A 189 0.87 -13.17 5.31
C TRP A 189 0.94 -14.16 6.47
N GLN A 190 2.06 -14.13 7.18
CA GLN A 190 2.29 -14.88 8.42
C GLN A 190 2.82 -13.99 9.53
N GLY A 191 2.38 -14.28 10.75
CA GLY A 191 2.77 -13.55 11.95
C GLY A 191 1.77 -12.44 12.32
N PRO A 192 2.07 -11.72 13.41
CA PRO A 192 1.18 -10.68 13.91
C PRO A 192 1.01 -9.56 12.88
N LEU A 193 -0.14 -8.91 12.93
CA LEU A 193 -0.48 -7.80 12.07
C LEU A 193 -1.20 -6.74 12.89
N ARG A 194 -0.75 -5.50 12.77
CA ARG A 194 -1.32 -4.34 13.47
C ARG A 194 -1.86 -3.35 12.47
N MET A 195 -3.17 -3.12 12.47
CA MET A 195 -3.84 -2.21 11.54
C MET A 195 -4.36 -0.96 12.25
N GLY A 196 -4.03 0.21 11.70
CA GLY A 196 -4.58 1.48 12.19
C GLY A 196 -5.98 1.72 11.64
N VAL A 197 -6.97 1.90 12.51
CA VAL A 197 -8.36 2.18 12.16
C VAL A 197 -8.78 3.55 12.70
N LEU A 198 -9.74 4.18 12.02
CA LEU A 198 -10.24 5.49 12.44
C LEU A 198 -11.10 5.36 13.69
N PRO A 199 -11.02 6.30 14.64
CA PRO A 199 -11.95 6.37 15.76
C PRO A 199 -13.35 6.79 15.27
N VAL A 200 -14.38 6.41 16.03
CA VAL A 200 -15.78 6.49 15.58
C VAL A 200 -16.20 7.91 15.21
N GLU A 201 -15.73 8.91 15.95
CA GLU A 201 -16.04 10.32 15.73
C GLU A 201 -15.39 10.91 14.46
N GLN A 202 -14.41 10.23 13.87
CA GLN A 202 -13.77 10.60 12.61
C GLN A 202 -14.32 9.80 11.42
N LEU A 203 -15.32 8.93 11.64
CA LEU A 203 -16.02 8.22 10.58
C LEU A 203 -17.20 9.05 10.07
N SER A 204 -17.31 9.15 8.76
CA SER A 204 -18.50 9.64 8.07
C SER A 204 -19.01 8.61 7.05
N PHE A 205 -20.24 8.15 7.28
CA PHE A 205 -21.02 7.33 6.33
C PHE A 205 -22.17 8.13 5.71
N PHE A 206 -22.22 9.45 5.97
CA PHE A 206 -23.19 10.37 5.39
C PHE A 206 -24.65 9.89 5.54
N GLY A 207 -24.98 9.35 6.72
CA GLY A 207 -26.32 8.84 7.05
C GLY A 207 -26.62 7.42 6.54
N HIS A 208 -25.66 6.69 5.96
CA HIS A 208 -25.86 5.33 5.46
C HIS A 208 -25.52 4.27 6.50
N GLU A 209 -26.53 3.84 7.25
CA GLU A 209 -26.31 2.90 8.36
C GLU A 209 -25.81 1.52 7.89
N ASP A 210 -26.30 0.99 6.76
CA ASP A 210 -25.84 -0.33 6.29
C ASP A 210 -24.34 -0.36 5.97
N TYR A 211 -23.78 0.74 5.47
CA TYR A 211 -22.34 0.87 5.19
C TYR A 211 -21.55 0.99 6.49
N ALA A 212 -22.07 1.73 7.47
CA ALA A 212 -21.49 1.80 8.81
C ALA A 212 -21.51 0.41 9.49
N GLN A 213 -22.58 -0.36 9.32
CA GLN A 213 -22.71 -1.72 9.84
C GLN A 213 -21.73 -2.67 9.16
N CYS A 214 -21.59 -2.62 7.83
CA CYS A 214 -20.59 -3.42 7.10
C CYS A 214 -19.17 -3.12 7.58
N TYR A 215 -18.85 -1.86 7.86
CA TYR A 215 -17.56 -1.47 8.44
C TYR A 215 -17.34 -2.12 9.81
N ARG A 216 -18.31 -2.00 10.73
CA ARG A 216 -18.22 -2.59 12.07
C ARG A 216 -18.07 -4.11 12.02
N GLN A 217 -18.84 -4.78 11.16
CA GLN A 217 -18.75 -6.23 10.96
C GLN A 217 -17.38 -6.63 10.40
N SER A 218 -16.87 -5.91 9.39
CA SER A 218 -15.56 -6.17 8.82
C SER A 218 -14.45 -6.06 9.89
N LEU A 219 -14.49 -5.03 10.73
CA LEU A 219 -13.53 -4.89 11.83
C LEU A 219 -13.64 -6.01 12.87
N ALA A 220 -14.86 -6.42 13.22
CA ALA A 220 -15.07 -7.54 14.16
C ALA A 220 -14.45 -8.84 13.62
N THR A 221 -14.73 -9.19 12.36
CA THR A 221 -14.14 -10.37 11.71
C THR A 221 -12.61 -10.31 11.64
N ILE A 222 -12.05 -9.13 11.35
CA ILE A 222 -10.59 -8.93 11.31
C ILE A 222 -9.99 -9.12 12.70
N ALA A 223 -10.58 -8.53 13.74
CA ALA A 223 -10.11 -8.68 15.12
C ALA A 223 -10.19 -10.14 15.61
N GLU A 224 -11.27 -10.86 15.30
CA GLU A 224 -11.45 -12.28 15.63
C GLU A 224 -10.38 -13.19 14.98
N SER A 225 -9.81 -12.75 13.85
CA SER A 225 -8.69 -13.46 13.20
C SER A 225 -7.33 -13.27 13.89
N GLY A 226 -7.27 -12.47 14.96
CA GLY A 226 -6.04 -12.20 15.73
C GLY A 226 -5.24 -10.97 15.28
N VAL A 227 -5.81 -10.14 14.39
CA VAL A 227 -5.22 -8.85 13.98
C VAL A 227 -5.44 -7.81 15.07
N GLU A 228 -4.38 -7.09 15.45
CA GLU A 228 -4.48 -5.98 16.41
C GLU A 228 -5.02 -4.73 15.70
N LEU A 229 -6.23 -4.30 16.04
CA LEU A 229 -6.80 -3.05 15.56
C LEU A 229 -6.45 -1.91 16.53
N VAL A 230 -5.80 -0.86 16.02
CA VAL A 230 -5.39 0.30 16.80
C VAL A 230 -6.08 1.55 16.32
N ALA A 231 -6.80 2.22 17.22
CA ALA A 231 -7.38 3.53 16.92
C ALA A 231 -6.25 4.56 16.68
N VAL A 232 -6.30 5.25 15.55
CA VAL A 232 -5.30 6.26 15.17
C VAL A 232 -5.95 7.59 14.84
N ASP A 233 -5.29 8.70 15.21
CA ASP A 233 -5.78 10.02 14.85
C ASP A 233 -5.63 10.26 13.34
N PHE A 234 -6.78 10.35 12.66
CA PHE A 234 -6.88 10.53 11.23
C PHE A 234 -7.02 12.00 10.80
N ALA A 235 -7.05 12.95 11.76
CA ALA A 235 -7.22 14.36 11.48
C ALA A 235 -6.22 14.94 10.46
N PRO A 236 -4.90 14.61 10.51
CA PRO A 236 -3.95 15.12 9.52
C PRO A 236 -4.25 14.67 8.08
N PHE A 237 -4.82 13.47 7.93
CA PHE A 237 -5.20 12.91 6.63
C PHE A 237 -6.46 13.57 6.09
N ILE A 238 -7.48 13.80 6.94
CA ILE A 238 -8.70 14.53 6.57
C ILE A 238 -8.38 15.96 6.14
N GLU A 239 -7.48 16.64 6.85
CA GLU A 239 -7.10 18.01 6.47
C GLU A 239 -6.33 18.04 5.14
N ALA A 240 -5.40 17.12 4.93
CA ALA A 240 -4.70 17.00 3.64
C ALA A 240 -5.67 16.67 2.49
N ALA A 241 -6.67 15.82 2.74
CA ALA A 241 -7.72 15.51 1.78
C ALA A 241 -8.52 16.74 1.33
N ARG A 242 -8.77 17.71 2.23
CA ARG A 242 -9.43 18.98 1.90
C ARG A 242 -8.56 19.87 1.02
N LEU A 243 -7.24 19.93 1.31
CA LEU A 243 -6.29 20.72 0.52
C LEU A 243 -6.25 20.34 -0.96
N LEU A 244 -6.63 19.10 -1.34
CA LEU A 244 -6.63 18.71 -2.75
C LEU A 244 -7.61 19.54 -3.60
N TYR A 245 -8.80 19.85 -3.06
CA TYR A 245 -9.86 20.56 -3.77
C TYR A 245 -10.04 22.00 -3.31
N GLU A 246 -9.81 22.29 -2.03
CA GLU A 246 -9.81 23.67 -1.50
C GLU A 246 -8.49 24.40 -1.81
N GLY A 247 -7.44 23.65 -2.10
CA GLY A 247 -6.12 24.17 -2.40
C GLY A 247 -5.78 24.19 -3.90
N PRO A 248 -4.49 24.43 -4.21
CA PRO A 248 -4.04 24.84 -5.54
C PRO A 248 -3.88 23.70 -6.55
N TRP A 249 -4.04 22.43 -6.16
CA TRP A 249 -3.79 21.29 -7.05
C TRP A 249 -4.77 21.17 -8.23
N VAL A 250 -5.93 21.81 -8.15
CA VAL A 250 -6.84 21.95 -9.30
C VAL A 250 -6.18 22.70 -10.47
N ALA A 251 -5.15 23.52 -10.21
CA ALA A 251 -4.34 24.15 -11.26
C ALA A 251 -3.64 23.15 -12.17
N GLU A 252 -3.27 21.95 -11.69
CA GLU A 252 -2.66 20.93 -12.57
C GLU A 252 -3.67 20.40 -13.61
N ARG A 253 -4.95 20.26 -13.23
CA ARG A 253 -6.02 19.89 -14.18
C ARG A 253 -6.22 20.98 -15.21
N TYR A 254 -6.17 22.24 -14.76
CA TYR A 254 -6.27 23.39 -15.64
C TYR A 254 -5.11 23.43 -16.63
N ILE A 255 -3.86 23.20 -16.20
CA ILE A 255 -2.71 23.12 -17.11
C ILE A 255 -2.94 22.12 -18.23
N ALA A 256 -3.38 20.90 -17.89
CA ALA A 256 -3.62 19.82 -18.85
C ALA A 256 -4.74 20.11 -19.87
N THR A 257 -5.67 21.02 -19.55
CA THR A 257 -6.89 21.27 -20.36
C THR A 257 -7.06 22.73 -20.80
N SER A 258 -6.14 23.61 -20.42
CA SER A 258 -6.21 25.06 -20.57
C SER A 258 -6.50 25.48 -22.01
N SER A 259 -5.79 24.89 -22.98
CA SER A 259 -6.00 25.21 -24.41
C SER A 259 -7.43 24.90 -24.87
N LEU A 260 -8.00 23.78 -24.41
CA LEU A 260 -9.36 23.39 -24.77
C LEU A 260 -10.38 24.30 -24.07
N ILE A 261 -10.19 24.59 -22.77
CA ILE A 261 -11.06 25.49 -22.01
C ILE A 261 -11.09 26.89 -22.63
N GLN A 262 -9.94 27.41 -23.07
CA GLN A 262 -9.85 28.75 -23.66
C GLN A 262 -10.45 28.84 -25.07
N LYS A 263 -10.31 27.78 -25.88
CA LYS A 263 -10.75 27.79 -27.29
C LYS A 263 -12.18 27.29 -27.49
N ARG A 264 -12.59 26.30 -26.69
CA ARG A 264 -13.83 25.52 -26.85
C ARG A 264 -14.41 25.08 -25.49
N PRO A 265 -14.75 26.02 -24.60
CA PRO A 265 -15.26 25.70 -23.26
C PRO A 265 -16.56 24.90 -23.26
N GLU A 266 -17.34 24.93 -24.34
CA GLU A 266 -18.57 24.16 -24.53
C GLU A 266 -18.32 22.65 -24.73
N ALA A 267 -17.08 22.24 -25.02
CA ALA A 267 -16.72 20.83 -25.14
C ALA A 267 -16.66 20.09 -23.78
N LEU A 268 -16.58 20.85 -22.68
CA LEU A 268 -16.59 20.32 -21.33
C LEU A 268 -18.02 20.30 -20.79
N LEU A 269 -18.36 19.26 -20.03
CA LEU A 269 -19.57 19.25 -19.22
C LEU A 269 -19.52 20.39 -18.20
N ASP A 270 -20.66 21.03 -17.91
CA ASP A 270 -20.71 22.22 -17.05
C ASP A 270 -20.06 22.00 -15.68
N VAL A 271 -20.31 20.84 -15.05
CA VAL A 271 -19.68 20.47 -13.77
C VAL A 271 -18.16 20.34 -13.89
N THR A 272 -17.67 19.68 -14.94
CA THR A 272 -16.24 19.46 -15.19
C THR A 272 -15.54 20.78 -15.46
N ARG A 273 -16.13 21.63 -16.31
CA ARG A 273 -15.64 22.98 -16.60
C ARG A 273 -15.57 23.83 -15.33
N THR A 274 -16.64 23.83 -14.54
CA THR A 274 -16.71 24.62 -13.30
C THR A 274 -15.57 24.28 -12.34
N ILE A 275 -15.29 22.98 -12.16
CA ILE A 275 -14.22 22.51 -11.29
C ILE A 275 -12.85 22.89 -11.86
N ILE A 276 -12.58 22.54 -13.12
CA ILE A 276 -11.24 22.71 -13.69
C ILE A 276 -10.88 24.19 -13.89
N SER A 277 -11.83 25.03 -14.32
CA SER A 277 -11.61 26.46 -14.49
C SER A 277 -11.29 27.20 -13.19
N ALA A 278 -11.58 26.62 -12.01
CA ALA A 278 -11.14 27.19 -10.74
C ALA A 278 -9.61 27.20 -10.59
N GLY A 279 -8.91 26.30 -11.31
CA GLY A 279 -7.44 26.21 -11.29
C GLY A 279 -6.70 27.41 -11.85
N ASP A 280 -7.36 28.26 -12.64
CA ASP A 280 -6.78 29.50 -13.19
C ASP A 280 -6.65 30.62 -12.14
N LYS A 281 -7.27 30.47 -10.96
CA LYS A 281 -7.36 31.54 -9.95
C LYS A 281 -6.27 31.52 -8.89
N GLY A 282 -5.60 30.39 -8.69
CA GLY A 282 -4.62 30.21 -7.60
C GLY A 282 -3.31 30.96 -7.88
N SER A 283 -2.78 31.67 -6.89
CA SER A 283 -1.46 32.32 -7.00
C SER A 283 -0.32 31.35 -6.67
N ALA A 284 0.90 31.70 -7.06
CA ALA A 284 2.09 30.99 -6.59
C ALA A 284 2.22 31.01 -5.05
N VAL A 285 1.74 32.07 -4.39
CA VAL A 285 1.73 32.16 -2.92
C VAL A 285 0.81 31.10 -2.32
N ASP A 286 -0.38 30.91 -2.91
CA ASP A 286 -1.32 29.85 -2.48
C ASP A 286 -0.70 28.47 -2.68
N ALA A 287 -0.04 28.26 -3.84
CA ALA A 287 0.70 27.03 -4.15
C ALA A 287 1.73 26.68 -3.07
N PHE A 288 2.65 27.60 -2.75
CA PHE A 288 3.69 27.36 -1.76
C PHE A 288 3.13 27.26 -0.34
N THR A 289 2.12 28.05 0.02
CA THR A 289 1.48 27.99 1.34
C THR A 289 0.85 26.62 1.58
N ALA A 290 0.11 26.11 0.59
CA ALA A 290 -0.49 24.77 0.68
C ALA A 290 0.58 23.67 0.75
N GLN A 291 1.68 23.79 -0.01
CA GLN A 291 2.80 22.85 0.06
C GLN A 291 3.47 22.83 1.44
N TYR A 292 3.67 23.99 2.07
CA TYR A 292 4.22 24.07 3.44
C TYR A 292 3.28 23.41 4.45
N ARG A 293 1.97 23.68 4.33
CA ARG A 293 0.97 23.03 5.18
C ARG A 293 0.97 21.52 4.98
N LEU A 294 1.01 21.06 3.74
CA LEU A 294 1.04 19.64 3.42
C LEU A 294 2.28 18.94 4.00
N LYS A 295 3.46 19.57 3.98
CA LYS A 295 4.66 19.03 4.64
C LYS A 295 4.50 18.90 6.15
N ALA A 296 3.88 19.88 6.81
CA ALA A 296 3.59 19.80 8.24
C ALA A 296 2.61 18.65 8.55
N LEU A 297 1.53 18.52 7.77
CA LEU A 297 0.56 17.45 7.90
C LEU A 297 1.19 16.07 7.64
N ARG A 298 2.05 15.95 6.63
CA ARG A 298 2.76 14.70 6.31
C ARG A 298 3.65 14.25 7.47
N LYS A 299 4.33 15.19 8.15
CA LYS A 299 5.15 14.87 9.34
C LYS A 299 4.30 14.37 10.51
N ALA A 300 3.09 14.89 10.69
CA ALA A 300 2.15 14.38 11.69
C ALA A 300 1.64 12.98 11.31
N ALA A 301 1.22 12.80 10.06
CA ALA A 301 0.76 11.52 9.52
C ALA A 301 1.83 10.41 9.56
N ALA A 302 3.11 10.75 9.38
CA ALA A 302 4.21 9.80 9.45
C ALA A 302 4.26 9.05 10.80
N LYS A 303 4.05 9.77 11.91
CA LYS A 303 4.02 9.15 13.25
C LYS A 303 2.91 8.11 13.40
N VAL A 304 1.78 8.37 12.75
CA VAL A 304 0.65 7.45 12.73
C VAL A 304 1.01 6.21 11.89
N LEU A 305 1.53 6.41 10.68
CA LEU A 305 1.95 5.33 9.78
C LEU A 305 3.05 4.45 10.38
N GLU A 306 4.03 5.03 11.09
CA GLU A 306 5.10 4.31 11.79
C GLU A 306 4.59 3.44 12.94
N SER A 307 3.41 3.73 13.48
CA SER A 307 2.84 3.01 14.61
C SER A 307 2.10 1.72 14.22
N VAL A 308 1.86 1.48 12.93
CA VAL A 308 1.05 0.34 12.44
C VAL A 308 1.69 -0.28 11.20
N ASP A 309 1.32 -1.52 10.87
CA ASP A 309 1.79 -2.15 9.63
C ASP A 309 1.10 -1.52 8.41
N CYS A 310 -0.18 -1.17 8.52
CA CYS A 310 -0.93 -0.40 7.54
C CYS A 310 -2.13 0.30 8.19
N LEU A 311 -2.67 1.33 7.53
CA LEU A 311 -3.98 1.87 7.86
C LEU A 311 -5.06 1.07 7.14
N LEU A 312 -6.25 1.06 7.73
CA LEU A 312 -7.45 0.43 7.18
C LEU A 312 -8.61 1.42 7.35
N SER A 313 -9.11 1.95 6.23
CA SER A 313 -10.24 2.88 6.20
C SER A 313 -11.38 2.35 5.34
N PRO A 314 -12.63 2.82 5.53
CA PRO A 314 -13.65 2.66 4.51
C PRO A 314 -13.12 3.16 3.16
N THR A 315 -13.45 2.49 2.06
CA THR A 315 -13.03 2.98 0.74
C THR A 315 -13.83 4.21 0.31
N ALA A 316 -15.12 4.25 0.68
CA ALA A 316 -16.03 5.37 0.50
C ALA A 316 -17.04 5.38 1.65
N GLY A 317 -17.63 6.55 1.95
CA GLY A 317 -18.62 6.67 3.02
C GLY A 317 -19.97 6.03 2.68
N ARG A 318 -20.43 6.15 1.43
CA ARG A 318 -21.63 5.46 0.92
C ARG A 318 -21.69 5.48 -0.60
N PRO A 319 -22.47 4.60 -1.25
CA PRO A 319 -22.81 4.71 -2.66
C PRO A 319 -23.99 5.67 -2.84
N TYR A 320 -24.17 6.19 -4.04
CA TYR A 320 -25.24 7.14 -4.37
C TYR A 320 -26.03 6.65 -5.58
N ALA A 321 -27.32 6.98 -5.62
CA ALA A 321 -28.11 6.79 -6.84
C ALA A 321 -27.63 7.77 -7.93
N ILE A 322 -27.73 7.37 -9.20
CA ILE A 322 -27.32 8.24 -10.32
C ILE A 322 -28.11 9.56 -10.31
N ASP A 323 -29.41 9.50 -10.06
CA ASP A 323 -30.28 10.69 -10.01
C ASP A 323 -29.93 11.61 -8.84
N GLU A 324 -29.50 11.05 -7.71
CA GLU A 324 -29.04 11.83 -6.55
C GLU A 324 -27.78 12.63 -6.90
N VAL A 325 -26.81 11.99 -7.55
CA VAL A 325 -25.59 12.66 -8.04
C VAL A 325 -25.90 13.70 -9.10
N ASN A 326 -26.85 13.45 -10.00
CA ASN A 326 -27.23 14.45 -11.00
C ASN A 326 -27.86 15.70 -10.36
N ASN A 327 -28.56 15.54 -9.24
CA ASN A 327 -29.17 16.65 -8.49
C ASN A 327 -28.17 17.43 -7.63
N ASP A 328 -27.13 16.77 -7.09
CA ASP A 328 -26.04 17.41 -6.32
C ASP A 328 -24.66 16.89 -6.76
N PRO A 329 -24.18 17.33 -7.94
CA PRO A 329 -23.04 16.70 -8.60
C PRO A 329 -21.70 17.05 -7.97
N ILE A 330 -21.62 18.07 -7.13
CA ILE A 330 -20.37 18.52 -6.51
C ILE A 330 -20.25 17.96 -5.09
N THR A 331 -21.25 18.14 -4.23
CA THR A 331 -21.17 17.74 -2.81
C THR A 331 -21.04 16.24 -2.68
N LEU A 332 -21.86 15.48 -3.41
CA LEU A 332 -21.86 14.01 -3.30
C LEU A 332 -20.56 13.40 -3.84
N ASN A 333 -19.97 14.01 -4.86
CA ASN A 333 -18.62 13.65 -5.31
C ASN A 333 -17.57 13.93 -4.22
N SER A 334 -17.64 15.07 -3.54
CA SER A 334 -16.72 15.42 -2.45
C SER A 334 -16.82 14.45 -1.28
N ASN A 335 -18.03 13.98 -0.94
CA ASN A 335 -18.24 12.96 0.10
C ASN A 335 -17.50 11.65 -0.21
N LEU A 336 -17.46 11.22 -1.47
CA LEU A 336 -16.70 10.03 -1.89
C LEU A 336 -15.18 10.19 -1.73
N GLY A 337 -14.69 11.43 -1.68
CA GLY A 337 -13.27 11.76 -1.50
C GLY A 337 -12.77 11.73 -0.05
N TYR A 338 -13.67 11.59 0.94
CA TYR A 338 -13.35 11.76 2.36
C TYR A 338 -12.20 10.86 2.84
N TYR A 339 -12.17 9.60 2.40
CA TYR A 339 -11.13 8.62 2.79
C TYR A 339 -10.01 8.45 1.76
N THR A 340 -10.05 9.17 0.63
CA THR A 340 -9.21 8.83 -0.53
C THR A 340 -8.30 9.96 -1.00
N ASN A 341 -8.69 11.22 -0.85
CA ASN A 341 -8.00 12.38 -1.44
C ASN A 341 -6.57 12.63 -0.92
N TYR A 342 -6.22 12.18 0.28
CA TYR A 342 -4.92 12.50 0.90
C TYR A 342 -3.77 11.61 0.39
N MET A 343 -4.08 10.41 -0.11
CA MET A 343 -3.05 9.35 -0.25
C MET A 343 -1.90 9.79 -1.17
N ASN A 344 -2.21 10.35 -2.34
CA ASN A 344 -1.18 10.76 -3.29
C ASN A 344 -0.46 12.04 -2.83
N LEU A 345 -1.17 12.95 -2.16
CA LEU A 345 -0.53 14.13 -1.54
C LEU A 345 0.55 13.74 -0.51
N PHE A 346 0.37 12.60 0.16
CA PHE A 346 1.32 12.06 1.12
C PHE A 346 2.30 11.04 0.55
N ASP A 347 2.27 10.77 -0.76
CA ASP A 347 3.06 9.72 -1.42
C ASP A 347 2.85 8.34 -0.78
N LEU A 348 1.58 7.94 -0.65
CA LEU A 348 1.18 6.66 -0.08
C LEU A 348 0.73 5.68 -1.19
N ALA A 349 0.87 4.39 -0.90
CA ALA A 349 0.30 3.30 -1.70
C ALA A 349 -1.04 2.84 -1.10
N GLY A 350 -1.91 2.26 -1.91
CA GLY A 350 -3.19 1.75 -1.43
C GLY A 350 -3.75 0.56 -2.20
N VAL A 351 -4.46 -0.33 -1.49
CA VAL A 351 -5.18 -1.46 -2.07
C VAL A 351 -6.60 -1.48 -1.53
N ALA A 352 -7.57 -1.22 -2.40
CA ALA A 352 -8.99 -1.41 -2.10
C ALA A 352 -9.34 -2.89 -2.24
N VAL A 353 -10.01 -3.46 -1.22
CA VAL A 353 -10.37 -4.88 -1.15
C VAL A 353 -11.81 -5.04 -0.64
N PRO A 354 -12.64 -5.91 -1.26
CA PRO A 354 -13.98 -6.20 -0.77
C PRO A 354 -13.96 -6.93 0.58
N THR A 355 -14.88 -6.57 1.49
CA THR A 355 -15.00 -7.19 2.82
C THR A 355 -16.44 -7.49 3.23
N GLY A 356 -17.43 -7.08 2.44
CA GLY A 356 -18.81 -7.54 2.66
C GLY A 356 -19.79 -7.04 1.62
N PHE A 357 -21.06 -7.28 1.91
CA PHE A 357 -22.20 -6.74 1.18
C PHE A 357 -23.18 -6.16 2.21
N THR A 358 -23.88 -5.09 1.84
CA THR A 358 -25.02 -4.58 2.61
C THR A 358 -26.15 -5.61 2.63
N GLU A 359 -27.14 -5.42 3.51
CA GLU A 359 -28.35 -6.27 3.51
C GLU A 359 -29.09 -6.24 2.18
N SER A 360 -29.02 -5.11 1.46
CA SER A 360 -29.54 -4.95 0.09
C SER A 360 -28.70 -5.61 -1.01
N GLY A 361 -27.58 -6.26 -0.66
CA GLY A 361 -26.70 -6.93 -1.61
C GLY A 361 -25.74 -6.00 -2.36
N PHE A 362 -25.56 -4.75 -1.90
CA PHE A 362 -24.62 -3.83 -2.52
C PHE A 362 -23.19 -4.06 -1.97
N PRO A 363 -22.13 -4.08 -2.80
CA PRO A 363 -20.77 -4.33 -2.34
C PRO A 363 -20.25 -3.30 -1.32
N PHE A 364 -19.44 -3.77 -0.39
CA PHE A 364 -18.70 -2.95 0.57
C PHE A 364 -17.22 -3.38 0.63
N GLY A 365 -16.32 -2.42 0.79
CA GLY A 365 -14.89 -2.68 0.85
C GLY A 365 -14.09 -1.65 1.62
N LEU A 366 -12.92 -2.08 2.07
CA LEU A 366 -11.95 -1.29 2.81
C LEU A 366 -10.74 -0.99 1.93
N THR A 367 -10.03 0.10 2.22
CA THR A 367 -8.75 0.40 1.59
C THR A 367 -7.64 0.27 2.61
N LEU A 368 -6.68 -0.61 2.31
CA LEU A 368 -5.39 -0.71 2.99
C LEU A 368 -4.49 0.41 2.49
N VAL A 369 -3.80 1.09 3.40
CA VAL A 369 -2.92 2.23 3.07
C VAL A 369 -1.57 2.05 3.74
N GLY A 370 -0.50 2.33 3.00
CA GLY A 370 0.86 2.22 3.51
C GLY A 370 1.78 3.24 2.87
N GLU A 371 2.99 3.31 3.41
CA GLU A 371 4.08 4.12 2.87
C GLU A 371 4.39 3.76 1.41
N ALA A 372 5.00 4.69 0.68
CA ALA A 372 5.53 4.41 -0.66
C ALA A 372 6.39 3.15 -0.67
N PHE A 373 6.28 2.39 -1.76
CA PHE A 373 6.93 1.11 -1.99
C PHE A 373 6.60 0.05 -0.94
N THR A 374 5.34 0.02 -0.50
CA THR A 374 4.79 -1.08 0.28
C THR A 374 3.69 -1.83 -0.46
N ASP A 375 3.59 -1.65 -1.79
CA ASP A 375 2.57 -2.21 -2.67
C ASP A 375 2.40 -3.73 -2.51
N ARG A 376 3.50 -4.48 -2.55
CA ARG A 376 3.48 -5.96 -2.42
C ARG A 376 3.09 -6.42 -1.02
N ARG A 377 3.49 -5.64 -0.02
CA ARG A 377 3.10 -5.86 1.38
C ARG A 377 1.60 -5.66 1.54
N LEU A 378 1.07 -4.54 1.06
CA LEU A 378 -0.35 -4.22 1.09
C LEU A 378 -1.17 -5.25 0.30
N LEU A 379 -0.69 -5.69 -0.87
CA LEU A 379 -1.31 -6.77 -1.64
C LEU A 379 -1.33 -8.10 -0.87
N SER A 380 -0.29 -8.42 -0.12
CA SER A 380 -0.26 -9.63 0.72
C SER A 380 -1.24 -9.55 1.88
N VAL A 381 -1.38 -8.38 2.50
CA VAL A 381 -2.40 -8.12 3.53
C VAL A 381 -3.80 -8.15 2.93
N ALA A 382 -3.99 -7.60 1.73
CA ALA A 382 -5.26 -7.67 1.00
C ALA A 382 -5.62 -9.12 0.65
N ASN A 383 -4.64 -9.93 0.23
CA ASN A 383 -4.82 -11.35 -0.02
C ASN A 383 -5.22 -12.09 1.27
N TYR A 384 -4.58 -11.78 2.41
CA TYR A 384 -5.01 -12.28 3.72
C TYR A 384 -6.48 -11.94 4.01
N LEU A 385 -6.90 -10.70 3.77
CA LEU A 385 -8.31 -10.31 3.95
C LEU A 385 -9.24 -11.04 2.96
N GLN A 386 -8.89 -11.17 1.68
CA GLN A 386 -9.70 -11.96 0.73
C GLN A 386 -9.84 -13.42 1.18
N GLN A 387 -8.80 -14.04 1.74
CA GLN A 387 -8.85 -15.39 2.29
C GLN A 387 -9.66 -15.50 3.59
N LEU A 388 -9.72 -14.43 4.38
CA LEU A 388 -10.52 -14.35 5.59
C LEU A 388 -12.02 -14.24 5.26
N PHE A 389 -12.39 -13.32 4.36
CA PHE A 389 -13.79 -13.06 4.01
C PHE A 389 -14.35 -14.02 2.96
N LYS A 390 -13.53 -14.51 2.03
CA LYS A 390 -13.89 -15.46 0.95
C LYS A 390 -15.16 -15.08 0.19
N LEU A 391 -15.32 -13.78 -0.10
CA LEU A 391 -16.47 -13.30 -0.87
C LEU A 391 -16.46 -13.86 -2.30
N PRO A 392 -17.64 -14.08 -2.90
CA PRO A 392 -17.72 -14.40 -4.32
C PRO A 392 -17.15 -13.25 -5.17
N LEU A 393 -16.57 -13.58 -6.32
CA LEU A 393 -15.83 -12.63 -7.15
C LEU A 393 -16.72 -11.97 -8.21
N GLY A 394 -16.58 -10.65 -8.38
CA GLY A 394 -17.27 -9.88 -9.42
C GLY A 394 -18.79 -10.02 -9.37
N LYS A 395 -19.48 -9.77 -10.47
CA LYS A 395 -20.93 -9.94 -10.60
C LYS A 395 -21.34 -11.39 -10.78
N ASP A 396 -20.51 -12.19 -11.45
CA ASP A 396 -20.81 -13.60 -11.70
C ASP A 396 -20.75 -14.45 -10.42
N GLN A 397 -20.26 -13.84 -9.31
CA GLN A 397 -20.18 -14.45 -7.99
C GLN A 397 -19.44 -15.80 -8.06
N SER A 398 -18.41 -15.89 -8.89
CA SER A 398 -17.59 -17.09 -8.99
C SER A 398 -16.87 -17.35 -7.67
N ALA A 399 -16.66 -18.62 -7.33
CA ALA A 399 -15.99 -18.98 -6.09
C ALA A 399 -14.56 -18.42 -6.04
N TYR A 400 -14.20 -17.82 -4.90
CA TYR A 400 -12.83 -17.40 -4.63
C TYR A 400 -11.88 -18.61 -4.61
N GLN A 401 -10.74 -18.50 -5.28
CA GLN A 401 -9.69 -19.52 -5.30
C GLN A 401 -8.36 -18.95 -4.82
N VAL A 402 -7.69 -19.63 -3.90
CA VAL A 402 -6.34 -19.23 -3.48
C VAL A 402 -5.35 -19.70 -4.53
N LEU A 403 -4.61 -18.78 -5.17
CA LEU A 403 -3.59 -19.14 -6.16
C LEU A 403 -2.19 -19.14 -5.54
N SER A 404 -1.83 -18.10 -4.77
CA SER A 404 -0.55 -18.02 -4.06
C SER A 404 -0.66 -18.33 -2.58
N THR A 405 0.11 -19.33 -2.12
CA THR A 405 0.28 -19.70 -0.70
C THR A 405 1.72 -19.51 -0.21
N ALA A 406 2.57 -18.82 -0.97
CA ALA A 406 3.96 -18.60 -0.59
C ALA A 406 4.01 -17.77 0.70
N PRO A 407 4.63 -18.26 1.79
CA PRO A 407 4.60 -17.57 3.06
C PRO A 407 5.45 -16.31 3.03
N ILE A 408 4.88 -15.18 3.45
CA ILE A 408 5.59 -13.91 3.64
C ILE A 408 5.41 -13.42 5.07
N LYS A 409 6.38 -12.65 5.57
CA LYS A 409 6.37 -12.04 6.90
C LYS A 409 6.75 -10.57 6.78
N ASN A 410 6.48 -9.76 7.80
CA ASN A 410 6.99 -8.41 7.85
C ASN A 410 8.54 -8.43 7.78
N GLN A 411 9.11 -7.75 6.78
CA GLN A 411 10.56 -7.71 6.53
C GLN A 411 11.20 -6.35 6.90
N GLN A 412 10.42 -5.40 7.41
CA GLN A 412 10.95 -4.08 7.75
C GLN A 412 11.88 -4.11 8.97
N ARG A 413 11.79 -5.17 9.79
CA ARG A 413 12.56 -5.32 11.01
C ARG A 413 13.09 -6.73 11.17
N ILE A 414 14.25 -6.84 11.82
CA ILE A 414 14.96 -8.08 12.08
C ILE A 414 15.00 -8.28 13.60
N ALA A 415 14.58 -9.46 14.05
CA ALA A 415 14.76 -9.88 15.43
C ALA A 415 16.24 -10.28 15.65
N VAL A 416 16.88 -9.65 16.63
CA VAL A 416 18.29 -9.82 16.98
C VAL A 416 18.43 -10.21 18.44
N ALA A 417 18.91 -11.43 18.71
CA ALA A 417 19.25 -11.90 20.04
C ALA A 417 20.61 -11.33 20.48
N VAL A 418 20.65 -10.73 21.67
CA VAL A 418 21.86 -10.22 22.32
C VAL A 418 22.04 -10.87 23.68
N CYS A 419 23.29 -11.19 24.02
CA CYS A 419 23.66 -11.98 25.21
C CYS A 419 24.75 -11.31 26.07
N GLY A 420 25.06 -10.03 25.81
CA GLY A 420 26.27 -9.38 26.34
C GLY A 420 26.17 -7.86 26.48
N ALA A 421 27.20 -7.15 26.01
CA ALA A 421 27.32 -5.70 26.18
C ALA A 421 26.17 -4.87 25.55
N HIS A 422 25.35 -5.48 24.69
CA HIS A 422 24.17 -4.87 24.09
C HIS A 422 22.86 -5.11 24.85
N LEU A 423 22.86 -5.92 25.92
CA LEU A 423 21.68 -6.08 26.79
C LEU A 423 21.26 -4.72 27.37
N GLN A 424 19.97 -4.55 27.67
CA GLN A 424 19.44 -3.32 28.27
C GLN A 424 20.26 -2.92 29.51
N GLY A 425 20.71 -1.66 29.55
CA GLY A 425 21.55 -1.13 30.63
C GLY A 425 23.05 -1.50 30.55
N GLN A 426 23.48 -2.23 29.52
CA GLN A 426 24.90 -2.53 29.28
C GLN A 426 25.56 -1.50 28.34
N PRO A 427 26.90 -1.39 28.33
CA PRO A 427 27.62 -0.26 27.72
C PRO A 427 27.43 -0.04 26.21
N LEU A 428 26.96 -1.04 25.46
CA LEU A 428 26.76 -0.96 24.01
C LEU A 428 25.28 -1.03 23.59
N ASN A 429 24.33 -1.03 24.53
CA ASN A 429 22.90 -1.04 24.20
C ASN A 429 22.48 0.16 23.34
N TRP A 430 23.17 1.30 23.49
CA TRP A 430 22.95 2.50 22.69
C TRP A 430 23.09 2.24 21.17
N GLN A 431 23.91 1.27 20.75
CA GLN A 431 24.06 0.92 19.33
C GLN A 431 22.77 0.33 18.73
N LEU A 432 21.93 -0.30 19.55
CA LEU A 432 20.60 -0.77 19.12
C LEU A 432 19.61 0.40 19.11
N THR A 433 19.54 1.17 20.20
CA THR A 433 18.53 2.23 20.35
C THR A 433 18.77 3.43 19.43
N GLU A 434 20.04 3.78 19.13
CA GLU A 434 20.36 4.86 18.18
C GLU A 434 19.88 4.57 16.75
N ARG A 435 19.77 3.29 16.41
CA ARG A 435 19.21 2.79 15.14
C ARG A 435 17.69 2.56 15.23
N GLY A 436 17.03 3.11 16.25
CA GLY A 436 15.59 2.93 16.47
C GLY A 436 15.20 1.50 16.86
N GLY A 437 16.15 0.71 17.38
CA GLY A 437 15.87 -0.63 17.91
C GLY A 437 15.09 -0.57 19.22
N TYR A 438 14.21 -1.54 19.44
CA TYR A 438 13.46 -1.68 20.70
C TYR A 438 13.39 -3.14 21.16
N LEU A 439 13.29 -3.35 22.47
CA LEU A 439 13.22 -4.67 23.08
C LEU A 439 11.88 -5.35 22.74
N LEU A 440 11.94 -6.57 22.20
CA LEU A 440 10.76 -7.42 21.98
C LEU A 440 10.49 -8.30 23.19
N SER A 441 11.51 -8.97 23.71
CA SER A 441 11.36 -9.90 24.83
C SER A 441 12.68 -10.15 25.56
N LYS A 442 12.55 -10.55 26.83
CA LYS A 442 13.63 -11.15 27.63
C LYS A 442 13.37 -12.65 27.66
N THR A 443 14.37 -13.46 27.29
CA THR A 443 14.21 -14.91 27.09
C THR A 443 15.53 -15.63 27.35
N GLN A 444 15.62 -16.91 27.00
CA GLN A 444 16.85 -17.70 26.99
C GLN A 444 17.08 -18.37 25.64
N SER A 445 18.32 -18.74 25.37
CA SER A 445 18.65 -19.68 24.29
C SER A 445 18.06 -21.06 24.57
N SER A 446 18.07 -21.96 23.58
CA SER A 446 17.98 -23.39 23.86
C SER A 446 19.14 -23.85 24.76
N ALA A 447 19.08 -25.07 25.30
CA ALA A 447 20.09 -25.61 26.20
C ALA A 447 21.38 -26.10 25.50
N ASP A 448 21.65 -25.62 24.28
CA ASP A 448 22.73 -26.10 23.41
C ASP A 448 23.95 -25.18 23.39
N TYR A 449 24.02 -24.19 24.30
CA TYR A 449 25.01 -23.11 24.23
C TYR A 449 25.96 -23.08 25.43
N LYS A 450 27.16 -22.55 25.20
CA LYS A 450 28.09 -22.09 26.26
C LYS A 450 28.36 -20.61 26.09
N LEU A 451 28.64 -19.94 27.21
CA LEU A 451 28.96 -18.51 27.26
C LEU A 451 30.35 -18.31 27.86
N TYR A 452 31.18 -17.54 27.17
CA TYR A 452 32.55 -17.27 27.59
C TYR A 452 32.78 -15.77 27.79
N ALA A 453 33.48 -15.38 28.86
CA ALA A 453 34.00 -14.02 28.99
C ALA A 453 35.29 -13.90 28.16
N LEU A 454 35.24 -13.11 27.08
CA LEU A 454 36.36 -13.00 26.14
C LEU A 454 37.49 -12.14 26.71
N ALA A 455 38.71 -12.39 26.25
CA ALA A 455 39.86 -11.56 26.57
C ALA A 455 39.72 -10.15 25.97
N GLY A 456 40.13 -9.12 26.73
CA GLY A 456 40.14 -7.72 26.32
C GLY A 456 39.01 -6.86 26.89
N GLY A 457 39.16 -5.53 26.78
CA GLY A 457 38.23 -4.52 27.27
C GLY A 457 38.92 -3.20 27.61
N PRO A 458 38.16 -2.16 27.99
CA PRO A 458 36.71 -2.01 27.89
C PRO A 458 36.22 -1.63 26.46
N PRO A 459 34.97 -1.99 26.07
CA PRO A 459 34.02 -2.77 26.86
C PRO A 459 34.34 -4.26 26.85
N PHE A 460 34.20 -4.89 28.03
CA PHE A 460 34.24 -6.35 28.19
C PHE A 460 33.00 -6.97 27.54
N ARG A 461 33.18 -8.14 26.92
CA ARG A 461 32.16 -8.76 26.08
C ARG A 461 32.17 -10.28 26.26
N PRO A 462 31.00 -10.94 26.27
CA PRO A 462 30.94 -12.38 26.17
C PRO A 462 30.94 -12.85 24.71
N GLY A 463 31.34 -14.09 24.49
CA GLY A 463 31.15 -14.84 23.25
C GLY A 463 30.27 -16.05 23.52
N MET A 464 29.20 -16.21 22.74
CA MET A 464 28.30 -17.35 22.82
C MET A 464 28.58 -18.30 21.66
N VAL A 465 28.67 -19.60 21.96
CA VAL A 465 28.94 -20.66 20.99
C VAL A 465 28.02 -21.85 21.21
N ILE A 466 27.76 -22.62 20.16
CA ILE A 466 27.09 -23.92 20.28
C ILE A 466 28.04 -24.88 20.99
N ALA A 467 27.56 -25.49 22.07
CA ALA A 467 28.30 -26.42 22.89
C ALA A 467 28.40 -27.80 22.21
N PRO A 468 29.42 -28.61 22.57
CA PRO A 468 29.37 -30.05 22.33
C PRO A 468 28.09 -30.67 22.90
N ALA A 469 27.60 -31.73 22.26
CA ALA A 469 26.36 -32.39 22.65
C ALA A 469 26.39 -32.81 24.12
N GLY A 470 25.39 -32.36 24.90
CA GLY A 470 25.26 -32.67 26.33
C GLY A 470 26.04 -31.75 27.27
N GLU A 471 26.79 -30.76 26.76
CA GLU A 471 27.57 -29.83 27.58
C GLU A 471 27.01 -28.39 27.60
N GLY A 472 25.90 -28.15 26.92
CA GLY A 472 25.28 -26.82 26.85
C GLY A 472 24.39 -26.49 28.05
N CYS A 473 24.08 -25.21 28.19
CA CYS A 473 23.03 -24.70 29.06
C CYS A 473 22.24 -23.60 28.35
N ALA A 474 21.10 -23.22 28.94
CA ALA A 474 20.33 -22.08 28.47
C ALA A 474 20.99 -20.77 28.95
N ILE A 475 21.21 -19.84 28.03
CA ILE A 475 21.86 -18.55 28.29
C ILE A 475 20.82 -17.43 28.25
N GLU A 476 20.88 -16.50 29.20
CA GLU A 476 20.07 -15.27 29.21
C GLU A 476 20.25 -14.46 27.92
N LEU A 477 19.13 -14.15 27.26
CA LEU A 477 19.07 -13.35 26.04
C LEU A 477 18.04 -12.21 26.15
N GLU A 478 18.28 -11.16 25.40
CA GLU A 478 17.24 -10.21 24.98
C GLU A 478 17.07 -10.27 23.46
N VAL A 479 15.84 -10.30 22.99
CA VAL A 479 15.53 -10.19 21.56
C VAL A 479 15.11 -8.76 21.26
N TRP A 480 15.83 -8.10 20.36
CA TRP A 480 15.60 -6.73 19.94
C TRP A 480 15.08 -6.68 18.51
N SER A 481 14.13 -5.79 18.24
CA SER A 481 13.64 -5.48 16.90
C SER A 481 14.50 -4.36 16.30
N VAL A 482 15.26 -4.64 15.23
CA VAL A 482 16.15 -3.67 14.57
C VAL A 482 15.63 -3.38 13.16
N PRO A 483 15.58 -2.12 12.68
CA PRO A 483 15.19 -1.84 11.30
C PRO A 483 16.11 -2.56 10.30
N ALA A 484 15.52 -3.21 9.29
CA ALA A 484 16.29 -3.95 8.30
C ALA A 484 17.26 -3.06 7.51
N SER A 485 16.88 -1.79 7.29
CA SER A 485 17.74 -0.77 6.65
C SER A 485 18.99 -0.43 7.45
N GLU A 486 18.93 -0.57 8.79
CA GLU A 486 20.04 -0.26 9.70
C GLU A 486 20.84 -1.50 10.10
N PHE A 487 20.42 -2.70 9.67
CA PHE A 487 21.06 -3.92 10.11
C PHE A 487 22.53 -4.02 9.64
N GLY A 488 22.83 -3.58 8.42
CA GLY A 488 24.20 -3.53 7.92
C GLY A 488 25.09 -2.59 8.73
N SER A 489 24.57 -1.41 9.10
CA SER A 489 25.31 -0.43 9.92
C SER A 489 25.51 -0.92 11.36
N PHE A 490 24.60 -1.73 11.88
CA PHE A 490 24.75 -2.41 13.17
C PHE A 490 25.83 -3.49 13.12
N VAL A 491 25.78 -4.39 12.12
CA VAL A 491 26.75 -5.50 11.98
C VAL A 491 28.17 -4.98 11.73
N ALA A 492 28.34 -3.91 10.95
CA ALA A 492 29.64 -3.29 10.73
C ALA A 492 30.32 -2.79 12.01
N GLY A 493 29.54 -2.49 13.06
CA GLY A 493 30.04 -2.09 14.38
C GLY A 493 30.49 -3.24 15.28
N ILE A 494 30.34 -4.49 14.83
CA ILE A 494 30.69 -5.70 15.61
C ILE A 494 32.09 -6.15 15.20
N PRO A 495 33.12 -5.96 16.05
CA PRO A 495 34.47 -6.36 15.71
C PRO A 495 34.69 -7.86 16.01
N ALA A 496 35.68 -8.43 15.33
CA ALA A 496 36.20 -9.75 15.66
C ALA A 496 36.57 -9.85 17.15
N PRO A 497 36.37 -11.02 17.79
CA PRO A 497 35.94 -12.30 17.20
C PRO A 497 34.42 -12.50 17.17
N LEU A 498 33.62 -11.46 17.41
CA LEU A 498 32.16 -11.56 17.41
C LEU A 498 31.59 -11.46 15.99
N GLY A 499 30.43 -12.06 15.79
CA GLY A 499 29.66 -11.94 14.55
C GLY A 499 28.17 -12.13 14.79
N ILE A 500 27.36 -11.99 13.74
CA ILE A 500 25.94 -12.31 13.79
C ILE A 500 25.67 -13.58 12.97
N GLY A 501 25.14 -14.59 13.65
CA GLY A 501 24.70 -15.86 13.07
C GLY A 501 23.23 -16.12 13.37
N LYS A 502 22.89 -17.39 13.58
CA LYS A 502 21.56 -17.83 14.00
C LYS A 502 21.61 -18.39 15.42
N VAL A 503 20.66 -17.97 16.26
CA VAL A 503 20.53 -18.38 17.66
C VAL A 503 19.16 -19.02 17.85
N ASN A 504 19.16 -20.23 18.41
CA ASN A 504 17.95 -20.95 18.79
C ASN A 504 17.50 -20.48 20.17
N LEU A 505 16.23 -20.11 20.28
CA LEU A 505 15.60 -19.70 21.53
C LEU A 505 14.95 -20.90 22.22
N GLN A 506 14.68 -20.77 23.52
CA GLN A 506 14.05 -21.83 24.32
C GLN A 506 12.66 -22.26 23.83
N ASP A 507 11.97 -21.41 23.05
CA ASP A 507 10.66 -21.70 22.46
C ASP A 507 10.75 -22.46 21.12
N GLY A 508 11.97 -22.84 20.71
CA GLY A 508 12.25 -23.53 19.46
C GLY A 508 12.35 -22.60 18.24
N SER A 509 12.10 -21.30 18.39
CA SER A 509 12.29 -20.33 17.31
C SER A 509 13.78 -20.03 17.09
N GLN A 510 14.10 -19.52 15.89
CA GLN A 510 15.46 -19.14 15.53
C GLN A 510 15.48 -17.69 15.06
N VAL A 511 16.39 -16.89 15.62
CA VAL A 511 16.57 -15.47 15.28
C VAL A 511 18.01 -15.19 14.87
N SER A 512 18.25 -14.03 14.25
CA SER A 512 19.63 -13.56 14.09
C SER A 512 20.20 -13.21 15.47
N GLY A 513 21.48 -13.44 15.74
CA GLY A 513 22.04 -13.10 17.06
C GLY A 513 23.55 -13.23 17.16
N PHE A 514 24.10 -12.75 18.27
CA PHE A 514 25.55 -12.78 18.51
C PHE A 514 26.08 -14.21 18.61
N ILE A 515 27.14 -14.46 17.86
CA ILE A 515 27.98 -15.66 17.92
C ILE A 515 29.44 -15.24 18.11
N CYS A 516 30.30 -16.19 18.46
CA CYS A 516 31.73 -16.00 18.58
C CYS A 516 32.49 -16.99 17.70
N GLU A 517 33.53 -16.52 17.01
CA GLU A 517 34.48 -17.39 16.34
C GLU A 517 35.26 -18.25 17.36
N ALA A 518 35.64 -19.47 16.96
CA ALA A 518 36.42 -20.37 17.80
C ALA A 518 37.77 -19.75 18.25
N SER A 519 38.38 -18.91 17.40
CA SER A 519 39.60 -18.15 17.68
C SER A 519 39.44 -17.24 18.91
N GLY A 520 38.24 -16.70 19.13
CA GLY A 520 37.95 -15.80 20.25
C GLY A 520 37.94 -16.48 21.62
N LEU A 521 37.84 -17.81 21.66
CA LEU A 521 37.79 -18.57 22.91
C LEU A 521 39.17 -18.79 23.54
N ALA A 522 40.25 -18.49 22.81
CA ALA A 522 41.61 -18.60 23.35
C ALA A 522 41.81 -17.62 24.51
N GLY A 523 42.01 -18.16 25.73
CA GLY A 523 42.15 -17.37 26.95
C GLY A 523 40.84 -16.81 27.50
N ALA A 524 39.68 -17.25 26.98
CA ALA A 524 38.38 -16.88 27.51
C ALA A 524 37.99 -17.75 28.71
N GLU A 525 37.25 -17.17 29.66
CA GLU A 525 36.75 -17.86 30.85
C GLU A 525 35.36 -18.44 30.57
N ASP A 526 35.12 -19.72 30.88
CA ASP A 526 33.78 -20.32 30.77
C ASP A 526 32.88 -19.81 31.90
N ILE A 527 31.90 -18.99 31.53
CA ILE A 527 30.95 -18.34 32.46
C ILE A 527 29.54 -18.93 32.33
N SER A 528 29.40 -20.08 31.67
CA SER A 528 28.10 -20.72 31.39
C SER A 528 27.32 -21.03 32.68
N HIS A 529 28.04 -21.34 33.76
CA HIS A 529 27.46 -21.65 35.07
C HIS A 529 26.77 -20.45 35.76
N TYR A 530 27.04 -19.21 35.31
CA TYR A 530 26.31 -18.02 35.76
C TYR A 530 24.97 -17.80 35.03
N GLY A 531 24.67 -18.63 34.02
CA GLY A 531 23.42 -18.56 33.24
C GLY A 531 23.30 -17.35 32.30
N GLY A 532 24.21 -16.38 32.36
CA GLY A 532 24.16 -15.18 31.54
C GLY A 532 25.21 -14.14 31.90
N TRP A 533 25.37 -13.14 31.03
CA TRP A 533 26.37 -12.08 31.20
C TRP A 533 26.14 -11.23 32.44
N ARG A 534 24.88 -10.91 32.77
CA ARG A 534 24.56 -10.15 33.99
C ARG A 534 24.89 -10.94 35.25
N GLY A 535 24.62 -12.25 35.24
CA GLY A 535 24.98 -13.16 36.32
C GLY A 535 26.49 -13.20 36.57
N TYR A 536 27.31 -13.22 35.52
CA TYR A 536 28.76 -13.12 35.67
C TYR A 536 29.19 -11.77 36.27
N LEU A 537 28.69 -10.66 35.72
CA LEU A 537 29.07 -9.31 36.17
C LEU A 537 28.68 -9.03 37.63
N SER A 538 27.60 -9.63 38.15
CA SER A 538 27.22 -9.46 39.57
C SER A 538 28.08 -10.26 40.55
N ASN A 539 28.87 -11.21 40.05
CA ASN A 539 29.73 -12.10 40.84
C ASN A 539 31.23 -11.80 40.68
N LYS A 540 31.56 -10.71 39.98
CA LYS A 540 32.90 -10.20 39.76
C LYS A 540 33.14 -8.97 40.62
#